data_AF-K1TY31-F1
#
_entry.id   AF-K1TY31-F1
#
_cell.length_a   1.000
_cell.length_b   1.000
_cell.length_c   1.000
_cell.angle_alpha   90.00
_cell.angle_beta   90.00
_cell.angle_gamma   90.00
#
_symmetry.space_group_name_H-M   'P 1'
#
loop_
_entity.id
_entity.type
_entity.pdbx_description
1 polymer ?
#
loop_
_entity_poly.entity_id
_entity_poly.type
_entity_poly.pdbx_seq_one_letter_code
_entity_poly.pdbx_strand_id
1 'polypeptide(L)'
;MEVEAQISKGTDGKYKFDILADDTDVNLLIEERVMSYLGYEYEEYYLKDMKIPDNLDYDKMYSGILKKLKAEAESNVNEQEQMLADYNADPDSFKVSKTAKHSYDRDKAVAYSYKWVNGESVVRNPAYSDYAVYGGNCQNYVSQSLFASGIPMDWSGSEQWKWFDDESDLSELPSGRSGSWSGTEYFYEYCNKNTGKGIVAETDGNIFSAQPGDVIQYVVDGWAHHSVIVTKVIYDDDGNVADLLINSNTTDRVDYPMSAYGYTDIRLIKIIGYNDK
;
A
#
# COMPACT_ATOMS: atom_id res chain seq x y z
N MET A 1 20.51 -0.06 -10.05
CA MET A 1 19.37 -0.94 -10.38
C MET A 1 19.52 -1.33 -11.84
N GLU A 2 20.10 -2.51 -12.09
CA GLU A 2 20.01 -3.16 -13.40
C GLU A 2 18.66 -3.88 -13.41
N VAL A 3 17.77 -3.45 -14.29
CA VAL A 3 16.48 -4.13 -14.51
C VAL A 3 16.70 -5.03 -15.71
N GLU A 4 16.84 -6.32 -15.46
CA GLU A 4 16.80 -7.33 -16.53
C GLU A 4 15.36 -7.78 -16.69
N ALA A 5 14.82 -7.73 -17.91
CA ALA A 5 13.52 -8.27 -18.24
C ALA A 5 13.63 -9.13 -19.50
N GLN A 6 12.99 -10.29 -19.48
CA GLN A 6 12.93 -11.21 -20.59
C GLN A 6 11.50 -11.39 -21.04
N ILE A 7 11.25 -11.25 -22.34
CA ILE A 7 9.97 -11.62 -22.94
C ILE A 7 10.12 -13.03 -23.49
N SER A 8 9.36 -13.97 -22.95
CA SER A 8 9.37 -15.37 -23.38
C SER A 8 8.08 -15.70 -24.10
N LYS A 9 8.16 -16.42 -25.23
CA LYS A 9 6.97 -16.89 -25.94
C LYS A 9 6.63 -18.30 -25.45
N GLY A 10 5.49 -18.45 -24.79
CA GLY A 10 4.97 -19.72 -24.32
C GLY A 10 4.63 -20.67 -25.46
N THR A 11 4.60 -21.97 -25.16
CA THR A 11 4.22 -23.02 -26.13
C THR A 11 2.76 -22.93 -26.58
N ASP A 12 1.94 -22.16 -25.86
CA ASP A 12 0.56 -21.79 -26.21
C ASP A 12 0.48 -20.58 -27.17
N GLY A 13 1.63 -20.02 -27.57
CA GLY A 13 1.71 -18.87 -28.45
C GLY A 13 1.55 -17.53 -27.75
N LYS A 14 1.34 -17.50 -26.42
CA LYS A 14 1.21 -16.28 -25.63
C LYS A 14 2.59 -15.75 -25.24
N TYR A 15 2.75 -14.44 -25.21
CA TYR A 15 3.96 -13.82 -24.69
C TYR A 15 3.82 -13.64 -23.18
N LYS A 16 4.85 -14.07 -22.45
CA LYS A 16 5.05 -13.78 -21.03
C LYS A 16 6.14 -12.74 -20.88
N PHE A 17 5.94 -11.88 -19.90
CA PHE A 17 6.89 -10.87 -19.51
C PHE A 17 7.47 -11.31 -18.18
N ASP A 18 8.76 -11.63 -18.14
CA ASP A 18 9.45 -12.12 -16.96
C ASP A 18 10.49 -11.05 -16.57
N ILE A 19 10.22 -10.27 -15.52
CA ILE A 19 11.23 -9.34 -15.01
C ILE A 19 12.10 -10.11 -14.01
N LEU A 20 13.41 -10.08 -14.27
CA LEU A 20 14.43 -10.82 -13.54
C LEU A 20 15.00 -10.02 -12.35
N ALA A 21 14.40 -8.89 -12.00
CA ALA A 21 14.73 -8.22 -10.76
C ALA A 21 14.12 -9.00 -9.59
N ASP A 22 14.90 -9.25 -8.54
CA ASP A 22 14.47 -9.98 -7.34
C ASP A 22 13.39 -9.24 -6.54
N ASP A 23 13.11 -7.98 -6.86
CA ASP A 23 12.09 -7.14 -6.22
C ASP A 23 10.78 -7.16 -6.99
N THR A 24 9.80 -7.92 -6.45
CA THR A 24 8.47 -8.10 -7.03
C THR A 24 7.70 -6.80 -7.21
N ASP A 25 7.97 -5.78 -6.39
CA ASP A 25 7.24 -4.51 -6.39
C ASP A 25 7.67 -3.62 -7.59
N VAL A 26 8.98 -3.59 -7.86
CA VAL A 26 9.52 -2.92 -9.05
C VAL A 26 9.09 -3.62 -10.33
N ASN A 27 8.89 -4.93 -10.27
CA ASN A 27 8.43 -5.71 -11.41
C ASN A 27 7.01 -5.30 -11.85
N LEU A 28 6.08 -5.19 -10.90
CA LEU A 28 4.72 -4.73 -11.18
C LEU A 28 4.69 -3.34 -11.84
N LEU A 29 5.51 -2.40 -11.35
CA LEU A 29 5.66 -1.06 -11.95
C LEU A 29 6.05 -1.13 -13.42
N ILE A 30 7.05 -1.95 -13.74
CA ILE A 30 7.54 -2.07 -15.10
C ILE A 30 6.49 -2.74 -15.99
N GLU A 31 5.82 -3.79 -15.50
CA GLU A 31 4.75 -4.46 -16.25
C GLU A 31 3.62 -3.48 -16.61
N GLU A 32 3.12 -2.70 -15.64
CA GLU A 32 2.10 -1.67 -15.85
C GLU A 32 2.52 -0.65 -16.91
N ARG A 33 3.76 -0.17 -16.83
CA ARG A 33 4.30 0.81 -17.79
C ARG A 33 4.53 0.21 -19.17
N VAL A 34 4.85 -1.08 -19.27
CA VAL A 34 4.90 -1.80 -20.56
C VAL A 34 3.50 -1.93 -21.15
N MET A 35 2.51 -2.34 -20.35
CA MET A 35 1.12 -2.43 -20.82
C MET A 35 0.61 -1.08 -21.32
N SER A 36 0.84 -0.01 -20.54
CA SER A 36 0.49 1.36 -20.93
C SER A 36 1.21 1.78 -22.22
N TYR A 37 2.51 1.50 -22.37
CA TYR A 37 3.25 1.79 -23.61
C TYR A 37 2.66 1.06 -24.83
N LEU A 38 2.20 -0.17 -24.63
CA LEU A 38 1.54 -0.98 -25.66
C LEU A 38 0.07 -0.60 -25.90
N GLY A 39 -0.49 0.34 -25.13
CA GLY A 39 -1.88 0.80 -25.24
C GLY A 39 -2.90 -0.13 -24.58
N TYR A 40 -2.48 -0.91 -23.59
CA TYR A 40 -3.33 -1.80 -22.81
C TYR A 40 -3.52 -1.28 -21.39
N GLU A 41 -4.74 -1.43 -20.88
CA GLU A 41 -5.06 -1.26 -19.47
C GLU A 41 -4.57 -2.49 -18.68
N TYR A 42 -3.80 -2.28 -17.62
CA TYR A 42 -3.19 -3.36 -16.82
C TYR A 42 -4.23 -4.20 -16.06
N GLU A 43 -5.41 -3.68 -15.76
CA GLU A 43 -6.47 -4.49 -15.14
C GLU A 43 -7.25 -5.34 -16.16
N GLU A 44 -7.08 -5.10 -17.46
CA GLU A 44 -7.84 -5.80 -18.50
C GLU A 44 -6.97 -6.60 -19.48
N TYR A 45 -5.64 -6.47 -19.42
CA TYR A 45 -4.77 -7.06 -20.44
C TYR A 45 -4.87 -8.59 -20.51
N TYR A 46 -5.07 -9.26 -19.37
CA TYR A 46 -5.24 -10.72 -19.32
C TYR A 46 -6.56 -11.21 -19.93
N LEU A 47 -7.54 -10.33 -20.13
CA LEU A 47 -8.81 -10.62 -20.81
C LEU A 47 -8.72 -10.45 -22.34
N LYS A 48 -7.61 -9.93 -22.87
CA LYS A 48 -7.42 -9.61 -24.28
C LYS A 48 -6.36 -10.52 -24.91
N ASP A 49 -6.56 -10.91 -26.17
CA ASP A 49 -5.50 -11.52 -26.98
C ASP A 49 -4.44 -10.45 -27.27
N MET A 50 -3.49 -10.29 -26.34
CA MET A 50 -2.45 -9.28 -26.43
C MET A 50 -1.59 -9.50 -27.67
N LYS A 51 -1.43 -8.45 -28.49
CA LYS A 51 -0.62 -8.47 -29.70
C LYS A 51 0.52 -7.49 -29.57
N ILE A 52 1.72 -8.00 -29.40
CA ILE A 52 2.94 -7.20 -29.44
C ILE A 52 3.21 -6.83 -30.92
N PRO A 53 3.41 -5.55 -31.27
CA PRO A 53 3.73 -5.15 -32.64
C PRO A 53 5.00 -5.84 -33.16
N ASP A 54 4.95 -6.38 -34.38
CA ASP A 54 6.09 -7.09 -34.99
C ASP A 54 7.35 -6.22 -35.17
N ASN A 55 7.17 -4.89 -35.19
CA ASN A 55 8.22 -3.88 -35.33
C ASN A 55 8.50 -3.11 -34.03
N LEU A 56 8.13 -3.67 -32.87
CA LEU A 56 8.40 -3.03 -31.59
C LEU A 56 9.91 -2.90 -31.35
N ASP A 57 10.36 -1.65 -31.15
CA ASP A 57 11.71 -1.34 -30.71
C ASP A 57 11.78 -1.47 -29.19
N TYR A 58 12.19 -2.65 -28.72
CA TYR A 58 12.28 -2.97 -27.30
C TYR A 58 13.25 -2.05 -26.56
N ASP A 59 14.42 -1.75 -27.15
CA ASP A 59 15.42 -0.90 -26.52
C ASP A 59 14.89 0.52 -26.31
N LYS A 60 14.16 1.06 -27.29
CA LYS A 60 13.50 2.36 -27.18
C LYS A 60 12.38 2.36 -26.13
N MET A 61 11.56 1.31 -26.09
CA MET A 61 10.50 1.17 -25.09
C MET A 61 11.09 1.14 -23.68
N TYR A 62 12.06 0.25 -23.43
CA TYR A 62 12.69 0.09 -22.12
C TYR A 62 13.44 1.33 -21.67
N SER A 63 14.24 1.93 -22.56
CA SER A 63 14.96 3.17 -22.23
C SER A 63 14.00 4.31 -21.91
N GLY A 64 12.85 4.39 -22.60
CA GLY A 64 11.78 5.35 -22.30
C GLY A 64 11.14 5.13 -20.93
N ILE A 65 10.73 3.89 -20.63
CA ILE A 65 10.12 3.51 -19.35
C ILE A 65 11.09 3.76 -18.20
N LEU A 66 12.33 3.29 -18.32
CA LEU A 66 13.36 3.48 -17.29
C LEU A 66 13.66 4.96 -17.05
N LYS A 67 13.70 5.78 -18.12
CA LYS A 67 13.88 7.22 -18.00
C LYS A 67 12.73 7.88 -17.23
N LYS A 68 11.48 7.47 -17.50
CA LYS A 68 10.30 7.98 -16.78
C LYS A 68 10.33 7.57 -15.30
N LEU A 69 10.55 6.30 -15.01
CA LEU A 69 10.64 5.78 -13.65
C LEU A 69 11.75 6.47 -12.83
N LYS A 70 12.92 6.70 -13.43
CA LYS A 70 14.01 7.43 -12.76
C LYS A 70 13.63 8.88 -12.46
N ALA A 71 13.02 9.59 -13.41
CA ALA A 71 12.61 10.97 -13.21
C ALA A 71 11.53 11.10 -12.12
N GLU A 72 10.56 10.18 -12.09
CA GLU A 72 9.53 10.11 -11.05
C GLU A 72 10.16 9.80 -9.68
N ALA A 73 11.03 8.80 -9.61
CA ALA A 73 11.76 8.47 -8.38
C ALA A 73 12.59 9.64 -7.86
N GLU A 74 13.33 10.34 -8.72
CA GLU A 74 14.09 11.54 -8.34
C GLU A 74 13.17 12.64 -7.80
N SER A 75 12.01 12.88 -8.42
CA SER A 75 11.03 13.85 -7.93
C SER A 75 10.50 13.48 -6.55
N ASN A 76 10.05 12.23 -6.41
CA ASN A 76 9.44 11.73 -5.18
C ASN A 76 10.44 11.74 -4.01
N VAL A 77 11.69 11.34 -4.25
CA VAL A 77 12.75 11.38 -3.22
C VAL A 77 13.01 12.82 -2.76
N ASN A 78 13.09 13.78 -3.68
CA ASN A 78 13.27 15.19 -3.32
C ASN A 78 12.09 15.73 -2.48
N GLU A 79 10.86 15.33 -2.81
CA GLU A 79 9.67 15.69 -2.03
C GLU A 79 9.71 15.08 -0.63
N GLN A 80 10.12 13.83 -0.49
CA GLN A 80 10.31 13.18 0.81
C GLN A 80 11.41 13.85 1.63
N GLU A 81 12.56 14.18 1.04
CA GLU A 81 13.64 14.91 1.71
C GLU A 81 13.17 16.27 2.23
N GLN A 82 12.35 16.98 1.43
CA GLN A 82 11.74 18.24 1.86
C GLN A 82 10.73 18.03 2.99
N MET A 83 9.85 17.02 2.89
CA MET A 83 8.92 16.66 3.98
C MET A 83 9.67 16.33 5.28
N LEU A 84 10.78 15.61 5.20
CA LEU A 84 11.61 15.27 6.35
C LEU A 84 12.23 16.53 6.98
N ALA A 85 12.80 17.40 6.16
CA ALA A 85 13.38 18.66 6.60
C ALA A 85 12.32 19.56 7.26
N ASP A 86 11.13 19.68 6.66
CA ASP A 86 10.03 20.47 7.20
C ASP A 86 9.53 19.89 8.52
N TYR A 87 9.37 18.56 8.61
CA TYR A 87 8.95 17.89 9.84
C TYR A 87 9.94 18.12 10.97
N ASN A 88 11.24 17.92 10.72
CA ASN A 88 12.26 18.10 11.74
C ASN A 88 12.44 19.58 12.15
N ALA A 89 12.11 20.53 11.27
CA ALA A 89 12.15 21.96 11.58
C ALA A 89 10.99 22.42 12.47
N ASP A 90 9.77 21.90 12.25
CA ASP A 90 8.59 22.22 13.05
C ASP A 90 7.59 21.05 13.10
N PRO A 91 7.82 20.03 13.97
CA PRO A 91 6.92 18.88 14.09
C PRO A 91 5.49 19.27 14.50
N ASP A 92 5.34 20.39 15.21
CA ASP A 92 4.06 20.87 15.73
C ASP A 92 3.14 21.38 14.61
N SER A 93 3.70 21.79 13.47
CA SER A 93 2.93 22.18 12.28
C SER A 93 2.20 21.01 11.60
N PHE A 94 2.60 19.77 11.88
CA PHE A 94 2.02 18.54 11.34
C PHE A 94 1.11 17.81 12.33
N LYS A 95 0.63 18.52 13.36
CA LYS A 95 -0.38 18.00 14.27
C LYS A 95 -1.71 17.79 13.55
N VAL A 96 -2.38 16.72 13.92
CA VAL A 96 -3.69 16.37 13.38
C VAL A 96 -4.75 17.40 13.73
N SER A 97 -5.65 17.66 12.79
CA SER A 97 -6.79 18.58 12.93
C SER A 97 -8.10 17.85 13.26
N LYS A 98 -8.25 16.60 12.84
CA LYS A 98 -9.42 15.75 13.11
C LYS A 98 -9.39 15.21 14.54
N THR A 99 -10.57 15.01 15.10
CA THR A 99 -10.77 14.38 16.42
C THR A 99 -11.69 13.18 16.30
N ALA A 100 -11.36 12.08 16.97
CA ALA A 100 -12.22 10.91 17.10
C ALA A 100 -12.91 10.89 18.48
N LYS A 101 -14.10 10.28 18.56
CA LYS A 101 -14.80 10.08 19.85
C LYS A 101 -14.03 9.12 20.77
N HIS A 102 -13.35 8.14 20.18
CA HIS A 102 -12.58 7.13 20.89
C HIS A 102 -11.19 6.99 20.29
N SER A 103 -10.18 6.81 21.15
CA SER A 103 -8.85 6.39 20.73
C SER A 103 -8.84 4.91 20.36
N TYR A 104 -7.98 4.52 19.42
CA TYR A 104 -7.65 3.11 19.18
C TYR A 104 -6.36 2.71 19.90
N ASP A 105 -6.18 1.42 20.13
CA ASP A 105 -5.00 0.88 20.82
C ASP A 105 -3.86 0.62 19.82
N ARG A 106 -3.02 1.64 19.60
CA ARG A 106 -1.87 1.59 18.68
C ARG A 106 -0.96 0.40 18.94
N ASP A 107 -0.66 0.12 20.21
CA ASP A 107 0.23 -0.98 20.60
C ASP A 107 -0.35 -2.33 20.23
N LYS A 108 -1.68 -2.51 20.34
CA LYS A 108 -2.34 -3.73 19.85
C LYS A 108 -2.32 -3.85 18.33
N ALA A 109 -2.46 -2.75 17.59
CA ALA A 109 -2.33 -2.79 16.13
C ALA A 109 -0.93 -3.28 15.72
N VAL A 110 0.10 -2.72 16.35
CA VAL A 110 1.50 -3.10 16.11
C VAL A 110 1.79 -4.53 16.58
N ALA A 111 1.31 -4.93 17.75
CA ALA A 111 1.49 -6.29 18.26
C ALA A 111 0.79 -7.34 17.39
N TYR A 112 -0.40 -7.03 16.88
CA TYR A 112 -1.08 -7.89 15.91
C TYR A 112 -0.27 -8.03 14.63
N SER A 113 0.31 -6.93 14.15
CA SER A 113 1.12 -6.95 12.94
C SER A 113 2.28 -7.95 13.07
N TYR A 114 3.11 -7.82 14.11
CA TYR A 114 4.23 -8.76 14.37
C TYR A 114 3.81 -10.23 14.53
N LYS A 115 2.57 -10.49 14.97
CA LYS A 115 2.09 -11.86 15.12
C LYS A 115 1.91 -12.57 13.78
N TRP A 116 1.55 -11.82 12.75
CA TRP A 116 1.18 -12.37 11.44
C TRP A 116 2.14 -11.93 10.36
N VAL A 117 3.40 -11.67 10.67
CA VAL A 117 4.46 -11.54 9.68
C VAL A 117 5.74 -12.16 10.23
N ASN A 118 6.48 -12.86 9.38
CA ASN A 118 7.76 -13.44 9.73
C ASN A 118 8.67 -13.43 8.50
N GLY A 119 9.87 -12.85 8.63
CA GLY A 119 10.85 -12.77 7.53
C GLY A 119 11.41 -14.12 7.07
N GLU A 120 11.13 -15.21 7.80
CA GLU A 120 11.59 -16.57 7.46
C GLU A 120 10.47 -17.47 6.92
N SER A 121 9.20 -17.14 7.18
CA SER A 121 8.08 -17.99 6.78
C SER A 121 6.79 -17.21 6.57
N VAL A 122 6.01 -17.66 5.60
CA VAL A 122 4.67 -17.14 5.32
C VAL A 122 3.74 -17.50 6.48
N VAL A 123 3.30 -16.50 7.24
CA VAL A 123 2.38 -16.65 8.37
C VAL A 123 1.15 -15.77 8.14
N ARG A 124 -0.05 -16.37 8.18
CA ARG A 124 -1.34 -15.70 7.90
C ARG A 124 -2.36 -16.10 8.96
N ASN A 125 -3.26 -15.17 9.31
CA ASN A 125 -4.32 -15.48 10.26
C ASN A 125 -5.39 -16.38 9.59
N PRO A 126 -5.58 -17.64 10.02
CA PRO A 126 -6.53 -18.55 9.40
C PRO A 126 -7.99 -18.15 9.57
N ALA A 127 -8.29 -17.13 10.39
CA ALA A 127 -9.63 -16.56 10.50
C ALA A 127 -10.02 -15.64 9.32
N TYR A 128 -9.08 -15.32 8.43
CA TYR A 128 -9.27 -14.45 7.28
C TYR A 128 -8.80 -15.16 6.01
N SER A 129 -9.41 -14.85 4.87
CA SER A 129 -8.92 -15.34 3.58
C SER A 129 -7.50 -14.83 3.32
N ASP A 130 -6.68 -15.69 2.72
CA ASP A 130 -5.32 -15.35 2.29
C ASP A 130 -5.34 -14.92 0.82
N TYR A 131 -5.07 -13.64 0.58
CA TYR A 131 -5.00 -13.07 -0.76
C TYR A 131 -3.56 -12.94 -1.29
N ALA A 132 -2.56 -13.51 -0.62
CA ALA A 132 -1.16 -13.29 -0.95
C ALA A 132 -0.83 -13.74 -2.38
N VAL A 133 -1.45 -14.84 -2.83
CA VAL A 133 -1.31 -15.36 -4.20
C VAL A 133 -1.79 -14.38 -5.27
N TYR A 134 -2.68 -13.44 -4.92
CA TYR A 134 -3.20 -12.42 -5.82
C TYR A 134 -2.55 -11.05 -5.63
N GLY A 135 -1.50 -10.95 -4.80
CA GLY A 135 -0.87 -9.68 -4.41
C GLY A 135 -1.68 -8.82 -3.43
N GLY A 136 -2.93 -9.19 -3.13
CA GLY A 136 -3.91 -8.34 -2.43
C GLY A 136 -3.95 -8.44 -0.90
N ASN A 137 -3.07 -9.20 -0.25
CA ASN A 137 -3.22 -9.42 1.20
C ASN A 137 -2.77 -8.24 2.07
N CYS A 138 -2.08 -7.25 1.49
CA CYS A 138 -1.51 -6.13 2.21
C CYS A 138 -2.56 -5.34 3.01
N GLN A 139 -3.61 -4.87 2.33
CA GLN A 139 -4.67 -4.11 3.00
C GLN A 139 -5.53 -5.00 3.91
N ASN A 140 -5.78 -6.26 3.55
CA ASN A 140 -6.47 -7.20 4.45
C ASN A 140 -5.74 -7.33 5.79
N TYR A 141 -4.42 -7.49 5.75
CA TYR A 141 -3.57 -7.57 6.94
C TYR A 141 -3.54 -6.27 7.75
N VAL A 142 -3.46 -5.11 7.08
CA VAL A 142 -3.56 -3.80 7.75
C VAL A 142 -4.92 -3.66 8.43
N SER A 143 -6.01 -4.00 7.76
CA SER A 143 -7.36 -3.93 8.32
C SER A 143 -7.52 -4.86 9.53
N GLN A 144 -6.96 -6.07 9.49
CA GLN A 144 -6.93 -6.96 10.65
C GLN A 144 -6.18 -6.35 11.85
N SER A 145 -5.05 -5.70 11.59
CA SER A 145 -4.24 -5.02 12.63
C SER A 145 -5.03 -3.88 13.28
N LEU A 146 -5.70 -3.06 12.47
CA LEU A 146 -6.57 -1.99 12.95
C LEU A 146 -7.79 -2.53 13.70
N PHE A 147 -8.40 -3.62 13.24
CA PHE A 147 -9.53 -4.24 13.96
C PHE A 147 -9.10 -4.80 15.32
N ALA A 148 -7.93 -5.45 15.39
CA ALA A 148 -7.37 -5.99 16.63
C ALA A 148 -7.05 -4.90 17.68
N SER A 149 -6.92 -3.64 17.25
CA SER A 149 -6.74 -2.47 18.12
C SER A 149 -8.02 -2.00 18.83
N GLY A 150 -9.18 -2.58 18.48
CA GLY A 150 -10.48 -2.23 19.07
C GLY A 150 -11.32 -1.28 18.22
N ILE A 151 -10.88 -0.92 17.01
CA ILE A 151 -11.71 -0.17 16.06
C ILE A 151 -12.86 -1.10 15.59
N PRO A 152 -14.13 -0.70 15.76
CA PRO A 152 -15.25 -1.51 15.29
C PRO A 152 -15.35 -1.46 13.76
N MET A 153 -15.77 -2.57 13.16
CA MET A 153 -16.14 -2.58 11.75
C MET A 153 -17.31 -1.64 11.47
N ASP A 154 -17.28 -1.09 10.28
CA ASP A 154 -18.26 -0.15 9.78
C ASP A 154 -18.96 -0.71 8.55
N TRP A 155 -20.27 -0.82 8.64
CA TRP A 155 -21.12 -1.30 7.55
C TRP A 155 -22.26 -0.31 7.32
N SER A 156 -22.10 0.96 7.70
CA SER A 156 -23.13 1.98 7.58
C SER A 156 -22.84 2.90 6.39
N GLY A 157 -23.87 3.28 5.63
CA GLY A 157 -23.73 4.21 4.50
C GLY A 157 -22.91 3.67 3.33
N SER A 158 -22.42 4.59 2.50
CA SER A 158 -21.61 4.29 1.30
C SER A 158 -20.16 3.95 1.63
N GLU A 159 -19.62 4.54 2.70
CA GLU A 159 -18.25 4.32 3.14
C GLU A 159 -18.27 3.22 4.20
N GLN A 160 -18.00 1.98 3.79
CA GLN A 160 -17.98 0.82 4.69
C GLN A 160 -16.55 0.32 4.85
N TRP A 161 -16.24 -0.29 5.98
CA TRP A 161 -15.02 -1.03 6.29
C TRP A 161 -15.36 -2.24 7.16
N LYS A 162 -15.63 -3.39 6.52
CA LYS A 162 -16.16 -4.58 7.18
C LYS A 162 -15.62 -5.90 6.61
N TRP A 163 -15.59 -6.91 7.48
CA TRP A 163 -15.29 -8.30 7.13
C TRP A 163 -16.04 -9.26 8.05
N PHE A 164 -16.92 -10.06 7.47
CA PHE A 164 -17.60 -11.17 8.14
C PHE A 164 -17.32 -12.50 7.44
N ASP A 165 -17.18 -12.45 6.12
CA ASP A 165 -16.81 -13.56 5.25
C ASP A 165 -16.25 -12.98 3.92
N ASP A 166 -15.86 -13.85 2.99
CA ASP A 166 -15.17 -13.46 1.75
C ASP A 166 -16.09 -12.87 0.67
N GLU A 167 -17.40 -13.07 0.80
CA GLU A 167 -18.35 -12.61 -0.19
C GLU A 167 -18.41 -11.08 -0.21
N SER A 168 -18.29 -10.48 -1.39
CA SER A 168 -18.42 -9.04 -1.53
C SER A 168 -19.85 -8.61 -1.21
N ASP A 169 -20.01 -7.72 -0.23
CA ASP A 169 -21.31 -7.23 0.20
C ASP A 169 -21.21 -5.78 0.66
N LEU A 170 -22.05 -4.90 0.08
CA LEU A 170 -22.15 -3.49 0.47
C LEU A 170 -23.49 -3.17 1.16
N SER A 171 -24.24 -4.19 1.57
CA SER A 171 -25.43 -4.01 2.39
C SER A 171 -25.08 -3.47 3.78
N GLU A 172 -26.00 -2.75 4.43
CA GLU A 172 -25.81 -2.29 5.80
C GLU A 172 -26.09 -3.37 6.85
N LEU A 173 -25.64 -4.59 6.57
CA LEU A 173 -25.76 -5.76 7.44
C LEU A 173 -24.37 -6.27 7.86
N PRO A 174 -24.29 -6.95 9.01
CA PRO A 174 -23.07 -7.61 9.45
C PRO A 174 -22.82 -8.92 8.65
N SER A 175 -22.62 -8.78 7.34
CA SER A 175 -22.36 -9.85 6.37
C SER A 175 -21.34 -9.39 5.33
N GLY A 176 -20.62 -10.37 4.77
CA GLY A 176 -19.67 -10.18 3.70
C GLY A 176 -18.51 -9.23 4.01
N ARG A 177 -17.90 -8.74 2.94
CA ARG A 177 -16.73 -7.86 2.95
C ARG A 177 -16.97 -6.61 2.11
N SER A 178 -16.49 -5.46 2.60
CA SER A 178 -16.34 -4.25 1.79
C SER A 178 -15.00 -4.20 1.06
N GLY A 179 -14.96 -3.55 -0.12
CA GLY A 179 -13.72 -3.38 -0.89
C GLY A 179 -12.59 -2.75 -0.07
N SER A 180 -12.89 -1.75 0.76
CA SER A 180 -11.94 -1.06 1.66
C SER A 180 -11.29 -1.96 2.71
N TRP A 181 -11.87 -3.11 3.05
CA TRP A 181 -11.24 -4.03 4.02
C TRP A 181 -9.97 -4.64 3.45
N SER A 182 -9.92 -4.86 2.13
CA SER A 182 -8.87 -5.65 1.48
C SER A 182 -8.22 -4.98 0.26
N GLY A 183 -8.78 -3.87 -0.22
CA GLY A 183 -8.27 -3.12 -1.36
C GLY A 183 -7.61 -1.84 -0.90
N THR A 184 -6.33 -1.69 -1.27
CA THR A 184 -5.46 -0.58 -0.86
C THR A 184 -6.08 0.79 -1.16
N GLU A 185 -6.44 1.07 -2.42
CA GLU A 185 -7.05 2.35 -2.78
C GLU A 185 -8.42 2.55 -2.11
N TYR A 186 -9.28 1.52 -2.10
CA TYR A 186 -10.59 1.61 -1.46
C TYR A 186 -10.52 1.90 0.05
N PHE A 187 -9.44 1.47 0.73
CA PHE A 187 -9.22 1.84 2.13
C PHE A 187 -8.89 3.31 2.31
N TYR A 188 -8.09 3.89 1.42
CA TYR A 188 -7.84 5.32 1.41
C TYR A 188 -9.12 6.10 1.13
N GLU A 189 -9.90 5.69 0.13
CA GLU A 189 -11.17 6.33 -0.17
C GLU A 189 -12.11 6.33 1.05
N TYR A 190 -12.23 5.19 1.74
CA TYR A 190 -12.96 5.08 2.99
C TYR A 190 -12.41 6.06 4.04
N CYS A 191 -11.10 6.07 4.30
CA CYS A 191 -10.49 6.94 5.31
C CYS A 191 -10.64 8.44 4.99
N ASN A 192 -10.62 8.80 3.70
CA ASN A 192 -10.72 10.18 3.23
C ASN A 192 -12.18 10.68 3.27
N LYS A 193 -13.13 9.86 2.80
CA LYS A 193 -14.55 10.24 2.64
C LYS A 193 -15.39 9.98 3.89
N ASN A 194 -15.01 9.03 4.73
CA ASN A 194 -15.80 8.68 5.90
C ASN A 194 -15.82 9.82 6.93
N THR A 195 -17.03 10.22 7.30
CA THR A 195 -17.31 11.25 8.30
C THR A 195 -18.19 10.74 9.45
N GLY A 196 -18.61 9.46 9.39
CA GLY A 196 -19.56 8.85 10.29
C GLY A 196 -18.91 7.90 11.30
N LYS A 197 -19.52 6.72 11.43
CA LYS A 197 -19.07 5.60 12.25
C LYS A 197 -17.71 5.06 11.76
N GLY A 198 -17.00 4.33 12.61
CA GLY A 198 -15.79 3.62 12.21
C GLY A 198 -14.56 4.52 12.24
N ILE A 199 -13.59 4.26 11.36
CA ILE A 199 -12.26 4.88 11.40
C ILE A 199 -12.38 6.39 11.16
N VAL A 200 -11.69 7.15 12.00
CA VAL A 200 -11.37 8.55 11.75
C VAL A 200 -9.89 8.63 11.40
N ALA A 201 -9.57 9.15 10.22
CA ALA A 201 -8.20 9.26 9.74
C ALA A 201 -7.97 10.62 9.05
N GLU A 202 -6.72 11.07 9.07
CA GLU A 202 -6.23 12.13 8.18
C GLU A 202 -5.37 11.51 7.10
N THR A 203 -5.64 11.87 5.85
CA THR A 203 -4.89 11.39 4.69
C THR A 203 -4.01 12.51 4.16
N ASP A 204 -2.94 12.13 3.45
CA ASP A 204 -2.09 13.03 2.66
C ASP A 204 -1.33 14.09 3.48
N GLY A 205 -1.14 13.82 4.78
CA GLY A 205 -0.24 14.58 5.64
C GLY A 205 1.23 14.24 5.40
N ASN A 206 2.13 15.00 6.04
CA ASN A 206 3.57 14.73 5.99
C ASN A 206 3.85 13.31 6.52
N ILE A 207 4.51 12.48 5.71
CA ILE A 207 4.72 11.06 6.01
C ILE A 207 5.52 10.84 7.30
N PHE A 208 6.44 11.76 7.66
CA PHE A 208 7.27 11.63 8.86
C PHE A 208 6.53 12.02 10.15
N SER A 209 5.29 12.53 10.05
CA SER A 209 4.39 12.68 11.20
C SER A 209 3.72 11.37 11.63
N ALA A 210 3.95 10.28 10.90
CA ALA A 210 3.42 8.97 11.21
C ALA A 210 3.87 8.45 12.58
N GLN A 211 3.02 7.65 13.18
CA GLN A 211 3.27 6.98 14.45
C GLN A 211 3.00 5.48 14.31
N PRO A 212 3.56 4.64 15.20
CA PRO A 212 3.22 3.23 15.24
C PRO A 212 1.70 3.00 15.24
N GLY A 213 1.26 2.10 14.37
CA GLY A 213 -0.15 1.83 14.11
C GLY A 213 -0.83 2.74 13.07
N ASP A 214 -0.14 3.72 12.49
CA ASP A 214 -0.58 4.43 11.29
C ASP A 214 -0.27 3.57 10.03
N VAL A 215 -0.84 3.96 8.89
CA VAL A 215 -0.73 3.20 7.64
C VAL A 215 0.02 4.03 6.59
N ILE A 216 0.98 3.41 5.92
CA ILE A 216 1.65 3.97 4.76
C ILE A 216 1.13 3.24 3.51
N GLN A 217 0.91 3.99 2.44
CA GLN A 217 0.57 3.44 1.15
C GLN A 217 1.58 3.85 0.09
N TYR A 218 1.93 2.89 -0.75
CA TYR A 218 2.75 3.08 -1.93
C TYR A 218 1.86 3.26 -3.15
N VAL A 219 2.09 4.34 -3.87
CA VAL A 219 1.23 4.85 -4.94
C VAL A 219 1.97 4.75 -6.28
N VAL A 220 1.21 4.53 -7.35
CA VAL A 220 1.69 4.52 -8.72
C VAL A 220 0.64 5.21 -9.58
N ASP A 221 1.05 6.25 -10.30
CA ASP A 221 0.15 6.99 -11.21
C ASP A 221 -1.17 7.44 -10.53
N GLY A 222 -1.11 7.77 -9.24
CA GLY A 222 -2.26 8.24 -8.43
C GLY A 222 -3.14 7.14 -7.83
N TRP A 223 -2.79 5.86 -8.02
CA TRP A 223 -3.50 4.72 -7.44
C TRP A 223 -2.64 4.02 -6.40
N ALA A 224 -3.19 3.62 -5.25
CA ALA A 224 -2.42 2.90 -4.25
C ALA A 224 -2.38 1.38 -4.51
N HIS A 225 -1.16 0.83 -4.58
CA HIS A 225 -0.91 -0.58 -4.87
C HIS A 225 -0.58 -1.39 -3.61
N HIS A 226 0.09 -0.78 -2.64
CA HIS A 226 0.55 -1.51 -1.45
C HIS A 226 0.29 -0.73 -0.16
N SER A 227 -0.29 -1.41 0.83
CA SER A 227 -0.47 -0.88 2.19
C SER A 227 0.46 -1.57 3.17
N VAL A 228 1.07 -0.80 4.07
CA VAL A 228 1.90 -1.31 5.17
C VAL A 228 1.54 -0.60 6.48
N ILE A 229 1.80 -1.25 7.61
CA ILE A 229 1.56 -0.66 8.94
C ILE A 229 2.88 -0.22 9.56
N VAL A 230 2.91 1.01 10.07
CA VAL A 230 4.08 1.57 10.76
C VAL A 230 4.25 0.87 12.11
N THR A 231 5.45 0.39 12.40
CA THR A 231 5.80 -0.27 13.66
C THR A 231 6.65 0.61 14.55
N LYS A 232 7.57 1.40 13.97
CA LYS A 232 8.53 2.23 14.71
C LYS A 232 8.90 3.49 13.94
N VAL A 233 9.31 4.51 14.69
CA VAL A 233 9.99 5.69 14.15
C VAL A 233 11.47 5.56 14.50
N ILE A 234 12.34 5.77 13.51
CA ILE A 234 13.80 5.77 13.67
C ILE A 234 14.26 7.22 13.79
N TYR A 235 15.14 7.46 14.76
CA TYR A 235 15.73 8.76 15.00
C TYR A 235 17.25 8.70 14.80
N ASP A 236 17.84 9.80 14.34
CA ASP A 236 19.29 9.99 14.33
C ASP A 236 19.83 10.35 15.73
N ASP A 237 21.15 10.54 15.82
CA ASP A 237 21.83 10.87 17.08
C ASP A 237 21.44 12.24 17.65
N ASP A 238 20.93 13.14 16.79
CA ASP A 238 20.46 14.48 17.17
C ASP A 238 18.98 14.49 17.58
N GLY A 239 18.30 13.34 17.49
CA GLY A 239 16.90 13.16 17.85
C GLY A 239 15.92 13.56 16.74
N ASN A 240 16.40 13.79 15.51
CA ASN A 240 15.55 14.03 14.35
C ASN A 240 15.00 12.71 13.84
N VAL A 241 13.81 12.72 13.24
CA VAL A 241 13.33 11.55 12.50
C VAL A 241 14.28 11.30 11.33
N ALA A 242 14.63 10.03 11.12
CA ALA A 242 15.47 9.57 10.02
C ALA A 242 14.70 8.67 9.05
N ASP A 243 13.88 7.75 9.57
CA ASP A 243 13.00 6.88 8.76
C ASP A 243 11.89 6.27 9.63
N LEU A 244 11.00 5.49 9.02
CA LEU A 244 9.98 4.67 9.66
C LEU A 244 10.28 3.20 9.41
N LEU A 245 9.98 2.34 10.37
CA LEU A 245 9.93 0.90 10.14
C LEU A 245 8.49 0.46 9.93
N ILE A 246 8.29 -0.46 9.00
CA ILE A 246 6.98 -0.99 8.63
C ILE A 246 6.97 -2.52 8.64
N ASN A 247 5.77 -3.07 8.84
CA ASN A 247 5.49 -4.47 8.57
C ASN A 247 4.60 -4.61 7.33
N SER A 248 4.93 -5.58 6.48
CA SER A 248 4.12 -5.96 5.33
C SER A 248 3.93 -7.46 5.27
N ASN A 249 2.69 -7.87 5.04
CA ASN A 249 2.34 -9.28 4.96
C ASN A 249 2.39 -9.84 3.53
N THR A 250 2.27 -9.03 2.47
CA THR A 250 2.38 -9.56 1.09
C THR A 250 3.81 -9.98 0.76
N THR A 251 4.81 -9.20 1.19
CA THR A 251 6.24 -9.45 0.93
C THR A 251 6.99 -9.91 2.18
N ASP A 252 6.26 -10.31 3.24
CA ASP A 252 6.78 -10.85 4.50
C ASP A 252 7.91 -10.02 5.12
N ARG A 253 7.69 -8.70 5.18
CA ARG A 253 8.64 -7.71 5.72
C ARG A 253 8.36 -7.45 7.20
N VAL A 254 9.39 -7.59 8.03
CA VAL A 254 9.35 -7.28 9.46
C VAL A 254 10.32 -6.15 9.75
N ASP A 255 9.83 -5.06 10.34
CA ASP A 255 10.63 -3.89 10.71
C ASP A 255 11.49 -3.38 9.54
N TYR A 256 10.91 -3.40 8.34
CA TYR A 256 11.62 -3.01 7.14
C TYR A 256 11.60 -1.49 6.99
N PRO A 257 12.71 -0.86 6.58
CA PRO A 257 12.74 0.59 6.39
C PRO A 257 11.74 1.01 5.30
N MET A 258 10.87 1.98 5.59
CA MET A 258 9.88 2.49 4.65
C MET A 258 10.55 3.00 3.38
N SER A 259 11.66 3.74 3.52
CA SER A 259 12.39 4.31 2.39
C SER A 259 13.10 3.27 1.52
N ALA A 260 13.17 2.01 1.95
CA ALA A 260 13.84 0.93 1.23
C ALA A 260 12.89 0.11 0.33
N TYR A 261 11.62 0.49 0.23
CA TYR A 261 10.70 -0.08 -0.77
C TYR A 261 10.99 0.45 -2.17
N GLY A 262 10.72 -0.37 -3.19
CA GLY A 262 10.96 0.00 -4.60
C GLY A 262 10.00 1.08 -5.13
N TYR A 263 8.83 1.23 -4.50
CA TYR A 263 7.90 2.31 -4.79
C TYR A 263 8.33 3.60 -4.11
N THR A 264 8.36 4.70 -4.86
CA THR A 264 8.86 6.00 -4.37
C THR A 264 7.76 7.01 -4.10
N ASP A 265 6.56 6.87 -4.66
CA ASP A 265 5.43 7.72 -4.29
C ASP A 265 4.73 7.10 -3.07
N ILE A 266 4.66 7.87 -1.99
CA ILE A 266 4.28 7.40 -0.66
C ILE A 266 3.30 8.39 -0.06
N ARG A 267 2.20 7.88 0.50
CA ARG A 267 1.27 8.68 1.31
C ARG A 267 1.01 8.09 2.68
N LEU A 268 0.65 8.96 3.62
CA LEU A 268 0.26 8.62 4.97
C LEU A 268 -1.26 8.60 5.12
N ILE A 269 -1.77 7.55 5.77
CA ILE A 269 -3.09 7.52 6.39
C ILE A 269 -2.87 7.47 7.90
N LYS A 270 -3.00 8.64 8.53
CA LYS A 270 -2.83 8.81 9.97
C LYS A 270 -4.13 8.46 10.69
N ILE A 271 -4.12 7.38 11.46
CA ILE A 271 -5.32 6.90 12.16
C ILE A 271 -5.48 7.70 13.45
N ILE A 272 -6.61 8.38 13.61
CA ILE A 272 -6.88 9.21 14.79
C ILE A 272 -7.59 8.40 15.87
N GLY A 273 -8.48 7.50 15.46
CA GLY A 273 -9.33 6.72 16.34
C GLY A 273 -10.60 6.27 15.62
N TYR A 274 -11.71 6.19 16.34
CA TYR A 274 -12.99 5.81 15.75
C TYR A 274 -14.21 6.49 16.39
N ASN A 275 -15.34 6.41 15.69
CA ASN A 275 -16.66 6.88 16.12
C ASN A 275 -17.68 5.73 16.18
N ASP A 276 -18.63 5.80 17.11
CA ASP A 276 -19.70 4.78 17.24
C ASP A 276 -20.88 4.98 16.27
N LYS A 277 -21.06 6.21 15.78
CA LYS A 277 -22.15 6.70 14.94
C LYS A 277 -21.69 7.94 14.19
#